data_AF-A0A946TLN6-F1
#
_entry.id   AF-A0A946TLN6-F1
#
_cell.length_a   1.000
_cell.length_b   1.000
_cell.length_c   1.000
_cell.angle_alpha   90.00
_cell.angle_beta   90.00
_cell.angle_gamma   90.00
#
_symmetry.space_group_name_H-M   'P 1'
#
loop_
_entity.id
_entity.type
_entity.pdbx_description
1 polymer ?
#
loop_
_entity_poly.entity_id
_entity_poly.type
_entity_poly.pdbx_seq_one_letter_code
_entity_poly.pdbx_strand_id
1 'polypeptide(L)' 'MNLILSPRSTTMKRVLEDVAYFTTEDHTLLVVFKDGRTRNYPLIHLWYYESEVV' A
#
# COMPACT_ATOMS: atom_id res chain seq x y z
N MET A 1 -5.16 9.52 -1.84
CA MET A 1 -4.51 8.78 -2.93
C MET A 1 -4.99 7.34 -2.92
N ASN A 2 -4.73 6.60 -3.99
CA ASN A 2 -4.93 5.15 -4.02
C ASN A 2 -3.58 4.44 -4.07
N LEU A 3 -3.44 3.37 -3.30
CA LEU A 3 -2.22 2.55 -3.27
C LEU A 3 -2.53 1.14 -3.77
N ILE A 4 -1.80 0.68 -4.78
CA ILE A 4 -1.95 -0.65 -5.33
C ILE A 4 -0.90 -1.57 -4.71
N LEU A 5 -1.33 -2.59 -4.00
CA LEU A 5 -0.49 -3.67 -3.52
C LEU A 5 -0.53 -4.84 -4.50
N SER A 6 0.63 -5.28 -4.96
CA SER A 6 0.77 -6.45 -5.83
C SER A 6 1.67 -7.48 -5.16
N PRO A 7 1.17 -8.70 -4.87
CA PRO A 7 2.02 -9.82 -4.52
C PRO A 7 3.07 -10.06 -5.60
N ARG A 8 4.28 -10.42 -5.19
CA ARG A 8 5.37 -10.78 -6.13
C ARG A 8 5.12 -12.13 -6.79
N SER A 9 4.36 -13.00 -6.13
CA SER A 9 4.10 -14.37 -6.56
C SER A 9 2.81 -14.55 -7.36
N THR A 10 1.95 -13.52 -7.45
CA THR A 10 0.66 -13.62 -8.14
C THR A 10 0.33 -12.32 -8.88
N THR A 11 -0.55 -12.39 -9.87
CA THR A 11 -1.04 -11.21 -10.60
C THR A 11 -2.20 -10.50 -9.88
N MET A 12 -2.66 -11.02 -8.74
CA MET A 12 -3.82 -10.49 -8.04
C MET A 12 -3.46 -9.23 -7.28
N LYS A 13 -3.90 -8.08 -7.77
CA LYS A 13 -3.66 -6.78 -7.15
C LYS A 13 -4.76 -6.42 -6.16
N ARG A 14 -4.39 -5.74 -5.08
CA ARG A 14 -5.32 -5.14 -4.12
C ARG A 14 -5.18 -3.63 -4.17
N VAL A 15 -6.28 -2.93 -4.37
CA VAL A 15 -6.32 -1.46 -4.27
C VAL A 15 -6.68 -1.08 -2.83
N LEU A 16 -5.89 -0.19 -2.24
CA LEU A 16 -6.19 0.50 -0.99
C LEU A 16 -6.66 1.91 -1.35
N GLU A 17 -7.93 2.19 -1.06
CA GLU A 17 -8.54 3.49 -1.26
C GLU A 17 -8.39 4.37 -0.02
N ASP A 18 -8.60 5.68 -0.18
CA ASP A 18 -8.54 6.67 0.90
C ASP A 18 -7.26 6.63 1.72
N VAL A 19 -6.14 6.34 1.07
CA VAL A 19 -4.82 6.50 1.68
C VAL A 19 -4.54 7.99 1.81
N ALA A 20 -4.18 8.42 3.02
CA ALA A 20 -3.75 9.78 3.34
C ALA A 20 -2.24 9.92 3.21
N TYR A 21 -1.49 8.93 3.70
CA TYR A 21 -0.03 8.91 3.69
C TYR A 21 0.49 7.47 3.72
N PHE A 22 1.65 7.22 3.15
CA PHE A 22 2.38 5.97 3.35
C PHE A 22 3.88 6.24 3.46
N THR A 23 4.59 5.36 4.17
CA THR A 23 6.05 5.40 4.27
C THR A 23 6.60 3.98 4.38
N THR A 24 7.86 3.83 4.05
CA THR A 24 8.60 2.59 4.26
C THR A 24 9.50 2.71 5.48
N GLU A 25 9.45 1.72 6.35
CA GLU A 25 10.38 1.54 7.47
C GLU A 25 10.91 0.11 7.38
N ASP A 26 12.21 -0.02 7.09
CA ASP A 26 12.88 -1.28 6.77
C ASP A 26 12.13 -2.11 5.70
N HIS A 27 11.60 -3.27 6.11
CA HIS A 27 10.87 -4.21 5.27
C HIS A 27 9.36 -4.10 5.44
N THR A 28 8.86 -2.96 5.93
CA THR A 28 7.44 -2.72 6.18
C THR A 28 6.98 -1.46 5.47
N LEU A 29 5.82 -1.56 4.83
CA LEU A 29 5.07 -0.42 4.32
C LEU A 29 3.99 -0.05 5.35
N LEU A 30 4.14 1.12 5.96
CA LEU A 30 3.13 1.73 6.82
C LEU A 30 2.18 2.55 5.94
N VAL A 31 0.88 2.32 6.09
CA VAL A 31 -0.19 3.02 5.38
C VAL A 31 -1.13 3.66 6.39
N VAL A 32 -1.36 4.96 6.25
CA VAL A 32 -2.31 5.75 7.04
C VAL A 32 -3.49 6.13 6.14
N PHE A 33 -4.70 5.78 6.58
CA PHE A 33 -5.95 6.10 5.87
C PHE A 33 -6.51 7.45 6.33
N LYS A 34 -7.34 8.09 5.50
CA LYS A 34 -7.97 9.39 5.81
C LYS A 34 -8.84 9.37 7.07
N ASP A 35 -9.34 8.19 7.46
CA ASP A 35 -10.12 8.00 8.69
C ASP A 35 -9.25 7.81 9.94
N GLY A 36 -7.93 7.91 9.82
CA GLY A 36 -6.96 7.76 10.91
C GLY A 36 -6.57 6.32 11.21
N ARG A 37 -7.17 5.32 10.55
CA ARG A 37 -6.70 3.93 10.68
C ARG A 37 -5.32 3.78 10.06
N THR A 38 -4.53 2.86 10.63
CA THR A 38 -3.20 2.53 10.13
C THR A 38 -3.09 1.04 9.84
N ARG A 39 -2.28 0.66 8.84
CA ARG A 39 -1.96 -0.73 8.51
C ARG A 39 -0.52 -0.87 8.09
N ASN A 40 0.07 -2.00 8.48
CA ASN A 40 1.44 -2.38 8.13
C ASN A 40 1.40 -3.56 7.15
N TYR A 41 2.21 -3.47 6.08
CA TYR A 41 2.33 -4.51 5.08
C TYR A 41 3.80 -4.95 4.95
N PRO A 42 4.13 -6.22 5.23
CA PRO A 42 5.48 -6.73 5.00
C PRO A 42 5.84 -6.72 3.51
N LEU A 43 6.95 -6.08 3.15
CA LEU A 43 7.42 -5.92 1.76
C LEU A 43 8.10 -7.16 1.19
N ILE A 44 8.37 -8.18 2.00
CA ILE A 44 9.06 -9.42 1.60
C ILE A 44 8.38 -10.08 0.39
N HIS A 45 7.05 -9.96 0.30
CA HIS A 45 6.26 -10.60 -0.77
C HIS A 45 5.43 -9.61 -1.60
N LEU A 46 5.65 -8.31 -1.44
CA LEU A 46 4.79 -7.29 -2.04
C LEU A 46 5.60 -6.26 -2.83
N TRP A 47 4.99 -5.76 -3.89
CA TRP A 47 5.30 -4.49 -4.55
C TRP A 47 4.15 -3.52 -4.25
N TYR A 48 4.46 -2.24 -4.17
CA TYR A 48 3.45 -1.19 -4.04
C TYR A 48 3.63 -0.13 -5.12
N TYR A 49 2.51 0.43 -5.57
CA TYR A 49 2.46 1.49 -6.57
C TYR A 49 1.52 2.57 -6.09
N GLU A 50 1.96 3.82 -6.16
CA GLU A 50 1.06 4.96 -6.05
C GLU A 50 0.30 5.11 -7.37
N SER A 51 -1.02 5.22 -7.30
CA SER A 51 -1.85 5.54 -8.46
C SER A 51 -2.40 6.94 -8.28
N GLU A 52 -1.96 7.85 -9.15
CA GLU A 52 -2.72 9.03 -9.49
C GLU A 52 -3.86 8.57 -10.39
N VAL A 53 -5.07 8.49 -9.84
CA VAL A 53 -6.26 8.36 -10.69
C VAL A 53 -6.42 9.72 -11.38
N VAL A 54 -6.10 9.78 -12.67
CA VAL A 54 -6.41 10.90 -13.57
C VAL A 54 -7.88 10.84 -13.93
#